data_AF-A0A8T4ZI98-F1
#
_entry.id   AF-A0A8T4ZI98-F1
#
_cell.length_a   1.000
_cell.length_b   1.000
_cell.length_c   1.000
_cell.angle_alpha   90.00
_cell.angle_beta   90.00
_cell.angle_gamma   90.00
#
_symmetry.space_group_name_H-M   'P 1'
#
loop_
_entity.id
_entity.type
_entity.pdbx_description
1 polymer ?
#
loop_
_entity_poly.entity_id
_entity_poly.type
_entity_poly.pdbx_seq_one_letter_code
_entity_poly.pdbx_strand_id
1 'polypeptide(L)'
;MEPEVHLIEKYFQEILHCFTMTNVRLKRGKEIDLLAINPMTGEKFHVEARVATSRGFALREKDTYTSQGRPHRRGLDYFAKEKFDHLTVVEKIRELFGSSDYRKVLIVWNTEDNFAHLPQLAKEKYNIEIWGIRHLLREFMKTRITTGSRDDILRTMELVSSILHEEKILKLDRL
;
A
#
# COMPACT_ATOMS: atom_id res chain seq x y z
N MET A 1 -5.52 -3.08 -13.47
CA MET A 1 -4.83 -2.81 -12.20
C MET A 1 -5.34 -1.47 -11.68
N GLU A 2 -5.60 -1.38 -10.38
CA GLU A 2 -6.17 -0.15 -9.77
C GLU A 2 -5.11 0.98 -9.77
N PRO A 3 -5.47 2.25 -10.03
CA PRO A 3 -4.49 3.35 -10.13
C PRO A 3 -3.59 3.51 -8.90
N GLU A 4 -4.13 3.27 -7.70
CA GLU A 4 -3.35 3.29 -6.47
C GLU A 4 -2.28 2.19 -6.42
N VAL A 5 -2.55 1.01 -6.99
CA VAL A 5 -1.59 -0.10 -7.04
C VAL A 5 -0.45 0.22 -8.02
N HIS A 6 -0.74 0.88 -9.16
CA HIS A 6 0.30 1.40 -10.05
C HIS A 6 1.21 2.38 -9.32
N LEU A 7 0.63 3.29 -8.53
CA LEU A 7 1.39 4.29 -7.79
C LEU A 7 2.27 3.65 -6.69
N ILE A 8 1.69 2.70 -5.95
CA ILE A 8 2.42 1.92 -4.95
C ILE A 8 3.56 1.15 -5.62
N GLU A 9 3.31 0.50 -6.75
CA GLU A 9 4.34 -0.20 -7.51
C GLU A 9 5.53 0.70 -7.83
N LYS A 10 5.27 1.90 -8.35
CA LYS A 10 6.33 2.88 -8.63
C LYS A 10 7.06 3.33 -7.39
N TYR A 11 6.39 3.49 -6.25
CA TYR A 11 7.05 3.73 -4.98
C TYR A 11 8.03 2.60 -4.61
N PHE A 12 7.61 1.34 -4.74
CA PHE A 12 8.47 0.20 -4.47
C PHE A 12 9.66 0.12 -5.46
N GLN A 13 9.45 0.42 -6.74
CA GLN A 13 10.50 0.40 -7.76
C GLN A 13 11.51 1.55 -7.61
N GLU A 14 11.04 2.79 -7.48
CA GLU A 14 11.90 3.98 -7.55
C GLU A 14 12.49 4.38 -6.20
N ILE A 15 11.74 4.18 -5.10
CA ILE A 15 12.17 4.61 -3.76
C ILE A 15 12.77 3.44 -2.98
N LEU A 16 12.10 2.29 -3.01
CA LEU A 16 12.57 1.09 -2.29
C LEU A 16 13.45 0.19 -3.16
N HIS A 17 13.69 0.54 -4.43
CA HIS A 17 14.56 -0.19 -5.36
C HIS A 17 14.21 -1.68 -5.50
N CYS A 18 12.92 -2.00 -5.46
CA CYS A 18 12.44 -3.37 -5.53
C CYS A 18 12.11 -3.80 -6.96
N PHE A 19 12.32 -5.09 -7.24
CA PHE A 19 11.58 -5.78 -8.30
C PHE A 19 10.16 -6.06 -7.82
N THR A 20 9.17 -5.85 -8.68
CA THR A 20 7.74 -5.95 -8.33
C THR A 20 7.00 -6.93 -9.23
N MET A 21 5.89 -7.46 -8.72
CA MET A 21 4.91 -8.23 -9.47
C MET A 21 3.52 -7.88 -8.93
N THR A 22 2.63 -7.39 -9.79
CA THR A 22 1.30 -6.91 -9.40
C THR A 22 0.16 -7.82 -9.89
N ASN A 23 -1.00 -7.71 -9.27
CA ASN A 23 -2.23 -8.48 -9.58
C ASN A 23 -1.96 -9.99 -9.71
N VAL A 24 -1.28 -10.57 -8.72
CA VAL A 24 -0.92 -11.99 -8.73
C VAL A 24 -2.17 -12.81 -8.44
N ARG A 25 -2.81 -13.30 -9.51
CA ARG A 25 -4.03 -14.10 -9.44
C ARG A 25 -3.75 -15.49 -8.89
N LEU A 26 -4.60 -15.91 -7.95
CA LEU A 26 -4.51 -17.18 -7.25
C LEU A 26 -5.73 -18.06 -7.52
N LYS A 27 -5.66 -19.31 -7.05
CA LYS A 27 -6.82 -20.22 -7.04
C LYS A 27 -7.95 -19.64 -6.17
N ARG A 28 -9.18 -20.09 -6.44
CA ARG A 28 -10.39 -19.72 -5.68
C ARG A 28 -10.72 -18.21 -5.72
N GLY A 29 -10.29 -17.52 -6.77
CA GLY A 29 -10.57 -16.09 -6.97
C GLY A 29 -9.87 -15.17 -5.96
N LYS A 30 -8.78 -15.64 -5.35
CA LYS A 30 -7.91 -14.82 -4.50
C LYS A 30 -6.89 -14.08 -5.38
N GLU A 31 -6.40 -12.96 -4.88
CA GLU A 31 -5.42 -12.11 -5.56
C GLU A 31 -4.54 -11.42 -4.52
N ILE A 32 -3.25 -11.29 -4.84
CA ILE A 32 -2.30 -10.44 -4.13
C ILE A 32 -2.08 -9.19 -4.98
N ASP A 33 -2.26 -8.01 -4.38
CA ASP A 33 -2.19 -6.76 -5.12
C ASP A 33 -0.75 -6.49 -5.62
N LEU A 34 0.25 -6.65 -4.74
CA LEU A 34 1.66 -6.49 -5.09
C LEU A 34 2.59 -7.39 -4.26
N LEU A 35 3.55 -8.02 -4.94
CA LEU A 35 4.73 -8.65 -4.36
C LEU A 35 5.96 -7.83 -4.75
N ALA A 36 6.90 -7.66 -3.82
CA ALA A 36 8.16 -6.97 -4.08
C ALA A 36 9.35 -7.64 -3.42
N ILE A 37 10.51 -7.55 -4.04
CA ILE A 37 11.80 -7.97 -3.48
C ILE A 37 12.82 -6.87 -3.73
N ASN A 38 13.48 -6.40 -2.67
CA ASN A 38 14.67 -5.57 -2.80
C ASN A 38 15.87 -6.49 -3.08
N PRO A 39 16.50 -6.42 -4.28
CA PRO A 39 17.60 -7.33 -4.64
C PRO A 39 18.90 -7.03 -3.89
N MET A 40 19.04 -5.83 -3.31
CA MET A 40 20.23 -5.42 -2.56
C MET A 40 20.19 -5.91 -1.11
N THR A 41 19.01 -5.84 -0.47
CA THR A 41 18.82 -6.22 0.95
C THR A 41 18.25 -7.62 1.13
N GLY A 42 17.62 -8.18 0.10
CA GLY A 42 16.90 -9.46 0.16
C GLY A 42 15.54 -9.37 0.86
N GLU A 43 15.12 -8.18 1.29
CA GLU A 43 13.80 -7.92 1.88
C GLU A 43 12.69 -8.25 0.88
N LYS A 44 11.64 -8.88 1.38
CA LYS A 44 10.49 -9.31 0.58
C LYS A 44 9.22 -8.74 1.18
N PHE A 45 8.31 -8.31 0.32
CA PHE A 45 7.08 -7.65 0.71
C PHE A 45 5.89 -8.33 0.05
N HIS A 46 4.88 -8.61 0.87
CA HIS A 46 3.52 -8.89 0.43
C HIS A 46 2.69 -7.66 0.78
N VAL A 47 2.22 -6.97 -0.26
CA VAL A 47 1.53 -5.69 -0.15
C VAL A 47 0.09 -5.84 -0.61
N GLU A 48 -0.81 -5.32 0.21
CA GLU A 48 -2.23 -5.20 -0.11
C GLU A 48 -2.65 -3.73 0.03
N ALA A 49 -3.52 -3.26 -0.85
CA ALA A 49 -3.96 -1.87 -0.88
C ALA A 49 -5.46 -1.75 -0.61
N ARG A 50 -5.82 -0.73 0.17
CA ARG A 50 -7.22 -0.34 0.34
C ARG A 50 -7.32 1.18 0.50
N VAL A 51 -7.39 1.85 -0.65
CA VAL A 51 -7.38 3.30 -0.73
C VAL A 51 -8.79 3.78 -1.09
N ALA A 52 -9.44 4.51 -0.19
CA ALA A 52 -10.64 5.25 -0.53
C ALA A 52 -10.51 6.67 0.02
N THR A 53 -10.66 7.65 -0.87
CA THR A 53 -10.53 9.08 -0.55
C THR A 53 -11.83 9.69 -0.02
N SER A 54 -12.97 9.05 -0.28
CA SER A 54 -14.27 9.45 0.29
C SER A 54 -14.42 8.94 1.73
N ARG A 55 -15.38 9.50 2.48
CA ARG A 55 -15.73 9.06 3.86
C ARG A 55 -16.11 7.57 3.99
N GLY A 56 -16.12 6.84 2.89
CA GLY A 56 -16.57 5.47 2.78
C GLY A 56 -15.65 4.43 3.42
N PHE A 57 -14.33 4.63 3.54
CA PHE A 57 -13.43 3.62 4.12
C PHE A 57 -12.47 4.20 5.16
N ALA A 58 -12.49 3.61 6.34
CA ALA A 58 -11.45 3.73 7.35
C ALA A 58 -11.15 2.32 7.86
N LEU A 59 -9.87 1.95 7.91
CA LEU A 59 -9.45 0.69 8.50
C LEU A 59 -9.77 0.69 10.00
N ARG A 60 -10.26 -0.43 10.50
CA ARG A 60 -10.66 -0.60 11.91
C ARG A 60 -10.10 -1.89 12.49
N GLU A 61 -10.14 -2.03 13.80
CA GLU A 61 -9.60 -3.24 14.45
C GLU A 61 -10.34 -4.51 14.02
N LYS A 62 -11.66 -4.54 14.17
CA LYS A 62 -12.50 -5.71 13.89
C LYS A 62 -13.45 -5.46 12.75
N ASP A 63 -13.64 -6.46 11.90
CA ASP A 63 -14.60 -6.34 10.83
C ASP A 63 -16.02 -6.45 11.38
N THR A 64 -16.92 -5.72 10.76
CA THR A 64 -18.35 -5.78 11.02
C THR A 64 -19.04 -6.32 9.79
N TYR A 65 -20.27 -6.76 9.97
CA TYR A 65 -21.03 -7.48 8.98
C TYR A 65 -22.31 -6.73 8.64
N THR A 66 -22.80 -6.95 7.42
CA THR A 66 -24.15 -6.52 7.04
C THR A 66 -25.19 -7.33 7.81
N SER A 67 -26.46 -6.90 7.78
CA SER A 67 -27.58 -7.68 8.33
C SER A 67 -27.72 -9.09 7.71
N GLN A 68 -27.17 -9.30 6.51
CA GLN A 68 -27.12 -10.59 5.82
C GLN A 68 -25.86 -11.41 6.15
N GLY A 69 -25.06 -10.97 7.14
CA GLY A 69 -23.83 -11.67 7.55
C GLY A 69 -22.66 -11.54 6.58
N ARG A 70 -22.69 -10.58 5.63
CA ARG A 70 -21.55 -10.36 4.72
C ARG A 70 -20.52 -9.43 5.36
N PRO A 71 -19.21 -9.75 5.32
CA PRO A 71 -18.19 -8.88 5.88
C PRO A 71 -18.12 -7.56 5.11
N HIS A 72 -17.94 -6.45 5.81
CA HIS A 72 -17.69 -5.14 5.20
C HIS A 72 -16.25 -5.00 4.69
N ARG A 73 -15.35 -5.90 5.07
CA ARG A 73 -13.96 -6.00 4.60
C ARG A 73 -13.13 -4.77 4.98
N ARG A 74 -13.27 -4.32 6.23
CA ARG A 74 -12.56 -3.15 6.78
C ARG A 74 -11.79 -3.44 8.06
N GLY A 75 -11.96 -4.63 8.64
CA GLY A 75 -11.26 -5.04 9.85
C GLY A 75 -9.88 -5.60 9.59
N LEU A 76 -8.94 -5.35 10.50
CA LEU A 76 -7.61 -5.98 10.48
C LEU A 76 -7.71 -7.51 10.53
N ASP A 77 -8.64 -8.04 11.32
CA ASP A 77 -8.94 -9.47 11.39
C ASP A 77 -9.35 -10.06 10.03
N TYR A 78 -10.16 -9.33 9.26
CA TYR A 78 -10.52 -9.72 7.90
C TYR A 78 -9.29 -9.74 6.98
N PHE A 79 -8.47 -8.68 6.97
CA PHE A 79 -7.28 -8.62 6.13
C PHE A 79 -6.26 -9.71 6.50
N ALA A 80 -5.98 -9.88 7.79
CA ALA A 80 -5.10 -10.92 8.29
C ALA A 80 -5.55 -12.30 7.76
N LYS A 81 -6.81 -12.66 8.01
CA LYS A 81 -7.34 -13.98 7.62
C LYS A 81 -7.43 -14.16 6.10
N GLU A 82 -8.03 -13.20 5.39
CA GLU A 82 -8.49 -13.40 4.02
C GLU A 82 -7.48 -12.98 2.96
N LYS A 83 -6.55 -12.07 3.31
CA LYS A 83 -5.58 -11.49 2.39
C LYS A 83 -4.14 -11.89 2.72
N PHE A 84 -3.76 -12.03 3.99
CA PHE A 84 -2.37 -12.39 4.37
C PHE A 84 -2.15 -13.87 4.73
N ASP A 85 -3.02 -14.44 5.55
CA ASP A 85 -2.83 -15.76 6.17
C ASP A 85 -3.63 -16.87 5.48
N HIS A 86 -4.43 -16.53 4.47
CA HIS A 86 -5.17 -17.52 3.72
C HIS A 86 -4.20 -18.51 3.08
N LEU A 87 -4.43 -19.82 3.27
CA LEU A 87 -3.49 -20.88 2.86
C LEU A 87 -3.00 -20.73 1.42
N THR A 88 -3.92 -20.49 0.48
CA THR A 88 -3.60 -20.29 -0.94
C THR A 88 -2.67 -19.10 -1.22
N VAL A 89 -2.74 -18.05 -0.39
CA VAL A 89 -1.85 -16.88 -0.49
C VAL A 89 -0.45 -17.26 0.00
N VAL A 90 -0.37 -17.84 1.20
CA VAL A 90 0.90 -18.25 1.82
C VAL A 90 1.64 -19.27 0.96
N GLU A 91 0.93 -20.26 0.41
CA GLU A 91 1.51 -21.27 -0.49
C GLU A 91 2.08 -20.63 -1.75
N LYS A 92 1.36 -19.68 -2.37
CA LYS A 92 1.85 -19.01 -3.57
C LYS A 92 3.06 -18.13 -3.29
N ILE A 93 3.07 -17.41 -2.18
CA ILE A 93 4.22 -16.57 -1.80
C ILE A 93 5.44 -17.46 -1.56
N ARG A 94 5.28 -18.59 -0.85
CA ARG A 94 6.37 -19.54 -0.64
C ARG A 94 6.93 -20.09 -1.95
N GLU A 95 6.06 -20.38 -2.92
CA GLU A 95 6.46 -20.81 -4.27
C GLU A 95 7.28 -19.73 -4.99
N LEU A 96 6.84 -18.47 -4.97
CA LEU A 96 7.47 -17.38 -5.72
C LEU A 96 8.74 -16.85 -5.06
N PHE A 97 8.73 -16.70 -3.73
CA PHE A 97 9.86 -16.17 -2.97
C PHE A 97 10.85 -17.24 -2.52
N GLY A 98 10.48 -18.52 -2.60
CA GLY A 98 11.25 -19.62 -2.00
C GLY A 98 11.34 -19.53 -0.48
N SER A 99 10.51 -18.70 0.16
CA SER A 99 10.57 -18.39 1.59
C SER A 99 9.19 -18.00 2.13
N SER A 100 8.97 -18.25 3.42
CA SER A 100 7.84 -17.70 4.18
C SER A 100 8.20 -16.46 4.99
N ASP A 101 9.46 -16.01 4.91
CA ASP A 101 9.92 -14.78 5.55
C ASP A 101 9.75 -13.60 4.60
N TYR A 102 8.74 -12.79 4.89
CA TYR A 102 8.38 -11.59 4.16
C TYR A 102 7.58 -10.64 5.07
N ARG A 103 7.63 -9.36 4.75
CA ARG A 103 6.88 -8.30 5.44
C ARG A 103 5.47 -8.22 4.87
N LYS A 104 4.46 -8.22 5.73
CA LYS A 104 3.06 -8.01 5.36
C LYS A 104 2.75 -6.52 5.48
N VAL A 105 2.42 -5.86 4.39
CA VAL A 105 2.16 -4.42 4.35
C VAL A 105 0.73 -4.18 3.88
N LEU A 106 -0.05 -3.44 4.66
CA LEU A 106 -1.39 -2.99 4.29
C LEU A 106 -1.37 -1.47 4.09
N ILE A 107 -1.53 -1.04 2.84
CA ILE A 107 -1.52 0.37 2.46
C ILE A 107 -2.95 0.91 2.49
N VAL A 108 -3.18 1.95 3.29
CA VAL A 108 -4.52 2.55 3.46
C VAL A 108 -4.50 4.07 3.32
N TRP A 109 -5.67 4.65 3.03
CA TRP A 109 -5.85 6.10 3.07
C TRP A 109 -5.90 6.64 4.50
N ASN A 110 -6.74 6.03 5.34
CA ASN A 110 -6.92 6.38 6.74
C ASN A 110 -7.34 5.17 7.58
N THR A 111 -7.09 5.25 8.88
CA THR A 111 -7.67 4.36 9.90
C THR A 111 -8.76 5.11 10.69
N GLU A 112 -9.60 4.38 11.41
CA GLU A 112 -10.68 4.98 12.21
C GLU A 112 -10.17 5.92 13.31
N ASP A 113 -8.95 5.68 13.77
CA ASP A 113 -8.26 6.43 14.82
C ASP A 113 -7.17 7.38 14.28
N ASN A 114 -7.15 7.67 12.97
CA ASN A 114 -6.15 8.53 12.33
C ASN A 114 -4.69 8.11 12.61
N PHE A 115 -4.43 6.81 12.58
CA PHE A 115 -3.14 6.14 12.76
C PHE A 115 -2.59 6.19 14.19
N ALA A 116 -3.40 6.52 15.19
CA ALA A 116 -2.93 6.65 16.58
C ALA A 116 -2.50 5.33 17.23
N HIS A 117 -3.28 4.26 17.07
CA HIS A 117 -3.10 2.98 17.77
C HIS A 117 -3.15 1.77 16.83
N LEU A 118 -3.98 1.81 15.78
CA LEU A 118 -4.15 0.70 14.85
C LEU A 118 -2.85 0.16 14.24
N PRO A 119 -1.88 1.00 13.79
CA PRO A 119 -0.60 0.52 13.25
C PRO A 119 0.17 -0.39 14.23
N GLN A 120 0.24 0.00 15.50
CA GLN A 120 0.92 -0.78 16.53
C GLN A 120 0.19 -2.10 16.77
N LEU A 121 -1.13 -2.04 16.93
CA LEU A 121 -1.96 -3.22 17.15
C LEU A 121 -1.87 -4.23 16.00
N ALA A 122 -1.86 -3.76 14.75
CA ALA A 122 -1.71 -4.61 13.57
C ALA A 122 -0.36 -5.34 13.56
N LYS A 123 0.71 -4.65 13.96
CA LYS A 123 2.05 -5.22 14.04
C LYS A 123 2.14 -6.27 15.15
N GLU A 124 1.65 -5.96 16.33
CA GLU A 124 1.70 -6.86 17.49
C GLU A 124 0.84 -8.11 17.30
N LYS A 125 -0.38 -7.95 16.79
CA LYS A 125 -1.38 -9.03 16.76
C LYS A 125 -1.30 -9.90 15.50
N TYR A 126 -0.94 -9.31 14.36
CA TYR A 126 -1.00 -9.98 13.05
C TYR A 126 0.32 -9.93 12.27
N ASN A 127 1.35 -9.27 12.83
CA ASN A 127 2.59 -8.95 12.11
C ASN A 127 2.34 -8.23 10.77
N ILE A 128 1.36 -7.33 10.75
CA ILE A 128 1.01 -6.50 9.59
C ILE A 128 1.48 -5.08 9.85
N GLU A 129 2.18 -4.50 8.89
CA GLU A 129 2.58 -3.09 8.89
C GLU A 129 1.53 -2.26 8.16
N ILE A 130 0.97 -1.25 8.83
CA ILE A 130 0.04 -0.31 8.18
C ILE A 130 0.82 0.88 7.66
N TRP A 131 0.75 1.12 6.35
CA TRP A 131 1.34 2.29 5.72
C TRP A 131 0.26 3.23 5.20
N GLY A 132 0.42 4.52 5.46
CA GLY A 132 -0.51 5.54 4.94
C GLY A 132 -0.08 6.00 3.55
N ILE A 133 -0.92 5.83 2.52
CA ILE A 133 -0.55 6.23 1.14
C ILE A 133 -0.19 7.71 1.02
N ARG A 134 -0.75 8.58 1.87
CA ARG A 134 -0.39 10.01 1.92
C ARG A 134 1.09 10.23 2.29
N HIS A 135 1.66 9.36 3.12
CA HIS A 135 3.08 9.42 3.47
C HIS A 135 3.95 9.00 2.28
N LEU A 136 3.61 7.87 1.66
CA LEU A 136 4.29 7.35 0.47
C LEU A 136 4.33 8.42 -0.64
N LEU A 137 3.17 9.04 -0.95
CA LEU A 137 3.07 10.12 -1.93
C LEU A 137 3.97 11.31 -1.60
N ARG A 138 4.03 11.73 -0.32
CA ARG A 138 4.87 12.86 0.10
C ARG A 138 6.34 12.55 -0.04
N GLU A 139 6.75 11.33 0.29
CA GLU A 139 8.13 10.89 0.08
C GLU A 139 8.46 10.83 -1.41
N PHE A 140 7.55 10.25 -2.20
CA PHE A 140 7.68 10.18 -3.65
C PHE A 140 7.87 11.56 -4.30
N MET A 141 7.10 12.57 -3.87
CA MET A 141 7.24 13.95 -4.37
C MET A 141 8.52 14.66 -3.88
N LYS A 142 9.06 14.29 -2.72
CA LYS A 142 10.31 14.87 -2.19
C LYS A 142 11.53 14.31 -2.90
N THR A 143 11.50 13.03 -3.22
CA THR A 143 12.55 12.39 -4.01
C THR A 143 12.49 12.99 -5.39
N ARG A 144 13.59 13.57 -5.87
CA ARG A 144 13.69 14.13 -7.22
C ARG A 144 13.70 12.97 -8.21
N ILE A 145 12.52 12.44 -8.51
CA ILE A 145 12.32 11.52 -9.61
C ILE A 145 12.69 12.29 -10.87
N THR A 146 13.58 11.70 -11.65
CA THR A 146 14.25 12.29 -12.81
C THR A 146 13.31 13.16 -13.63
N THR A 147 13.69 14.39 -13.93
CA THR A 147 12.84 15.29 -14.75
C THR A 147 12.64 14.72 -16.15
N GLY A 148 11.39 14.69 -16.62
CA GLY A 148 11.06 14.27 -17.97
C GLY A 148 10.89 12.75 -18.10
N SER A 149 10.43 12.09 -17.05
CA SER A 149 10.05 10.68 -17.15
C SER A 149 9.01 10.47 -18.26
N ARG A 150 9.16 9.37 -19.01
CA ARG A 150 8.17 8.91 -19.98
C ARG A 150 7.11 8.00 -19.36
N ASP A 151 7.31 7.63 -18.10
CA ASP A 151 6.33 6.89 -17.31
C ASP A 151 5.24 7.85 -16.82
N ASP A 152 3.98 7.49 -17.03
CA ASP A 152 2.82 8.36 -16.80
C ASP A 152 2.60 8.69 -15.33
N ILE A 153 2.82 7.71 -14.43
CA ILE A 153 2.75 7.90 -12.98
C ILE A 153 3.86 8.84 -12.53
N LEU A 154 5.10 8.55 -12.92
CA LEU A 154 6.25 9.40 -12.53
C LEU A 154 6.09 10.83 -13.06
N ARG A 155 5.66 10.97 -14.32
CA ARG A 155 5.44 12.27 -14.94
C ARG A 155 4.32 13.05 -14.26
N THR A 156 3.24 12.38 -13.86
CA THR A 156 2.15 13.01 -13.12
C THR A 156 2.64 13.49 -11.74
N MET A 157 3.45 12.69 -11.05
CA MET A 157 4.03 13.06 -9.76
C MET A 157 5.00 14.24 -9.87
N GLU A 158 5.82 14.29 -10.93
CA GLU A 158 6.66 15.46 -11.24
C GLU A 158 5.82 16.73 -11.41
N LEU A 159 4.76 16.67 -12.23
CA LEU A 159 3.90 17.82 -12.51
C LEU A 159 3.18 18.32 -11.26
N VAL A 160 2.59 17.42 -10.47
CA VAL A 160 1.91 17.76 -9.21
C VAL A 160 2.90 18.37 -8.21
N SER A 161 4.11 17.81 -8.10
CA SER A 161 5.15 18.34 -7.21
C SER A 161 5.57 19.77 -7.60
N SER A 162 5.72 20.05 -8.90
CA SER A 162 6.04 21.39 -9.40
C SER A 162 4.94 22.41 -9.06
N ILE A 163 3.67 22.06 -9.27
CA ILE A 163 2.53 22.94 -8.91
C ILE A 163 2.53 23.26 -7.41
N LEU A 164 2.70 22.24 -6.57
CA LEU A 164 2.75 22.43 -5.11
C LEU A 164 3.93 23.29 -4.66
N HIS A 165 5.06 23.21 -5.37
CA HIS A 165 6.23 24.06 -5.11
C HIS A 165 5.95 25.53 -5.45
N GLU A 166 5.36 25.79 -6.61
CA GLU A 166 4.94 27.14 -7.04
C GLU A 166 3.93 27.76 -6.07
N GLU A 167 2.90 27.00 -5.66
CA GLU A 167 1.93 27.47 -4.68
C GLU A 167 2.55 27.81 -3.33
N LYS A 168 3.57 27.05 -2.91
CA LYS A 168 4.29 27.32 -1.66
C LYS A 168 5.08 28.63 -1.73
N ILE A 169 5.73 28.90 -2.87
CA ILE A 169 6.44 30.16 -3.11
C ILE A 169 5.44 31.33 -3.09
N LEU A 170 4.33 31.22 -3.83
CA LEU A 170 3.31 32.27 -3.89
C LEU A 170 2.66 32.58 -2.54
N LYS A 171 2.57 31.59 -1.63
CA LYS A 171 2.07 31.81 -0.26
C LYS A 171 3.10 32.51 0.64
N LEU A 172 4.40 32.31 0.40
CA LEU A 172 5.47 32.98 1.14
C LEU A 172 5.59 34.45 0.72
N ASP A 173 5.39 34.77 -0.56
CA ASP A 173 5.43 36.15 -1.08
C ASP A 173 4.23 37.02 -0.63
N ARG A 174 3.23 36.43 0.02
CA ARG A 174 2.03 37.11 0.54
C ARG A 174 2.08 37.39 2.06
N LEU A 175 3.18 37.04 2.72
CA LEU A 175 3.44 37.28 4.15
C LEU A 175 4.48 38.39 4.32
#